data_AF-A0A951JB31-F1
#
_entry.id   AF-A0A951JB31-F1
#
_cell.length_a   1.000
_cell.length_b   1.000
_cell.length_c   1.000
_cell.angle_alpha   90.00
_cell.angle_beta   90.00
_cell.angle_gamma   90.00
#
_symmetry.space_group_name_H-M   'P 1'
#
loop_
_entity.id
_entity.type
_entity.pdbx_description
1 polymer ?
#
loop_
_entity_poly.entity_id
_entity_poly.type
_entity_poly.pdbx_seq_one_letter_code
_entity_poly.pdbx_strand_id
1 'polypeptide(L)'
;FVHVESRPQPVKAALREFVIHGARYAFPPVQGGVTVGVPTAHGVSPLKEALVGAEDGAPVWPDANGTARGSMVLPLYEKLPAAAREDKRFHELLALFDALRIGRARERKLAEGFLKKRI
;
A
#
# COMPACT_ATOMS: atom_id res chain seq x y z
N PHE A 1 -11.55 -8.25 -18.25
CA PHE A 1 -11.50 -9.45 -17.40
C PHE A 1 -11.31 -10.67 -18.29
N VAL A 2 -10.71 -11.73 -17.75
CA VAL A 2 -10.63 -13.06 -18.36
C VAL A 2 -11.38 -14.04 -17.44
N HIS A 3 -11.98 -15.08 -18.00
CA HIS A 3 -12.66 -16.10 -17.21
C HIS A 3 -11.68 -17.25 -16.94
N VAL A 4 -11.36 -17.48 -15.67
CA VAL A 4 -10.55 -18.62 -15.22
C VAL A 4 -11.42 -19.41 -14.27
N GLU A 5 -11.67 -20.69 -14.58
CA GLU A 5 -12.57 -21.55 -13.78
C GLU A 5 -13.96 -20.92 -13.55
N SER A 6 -14.51 -20.26 -14.57
CA SER A 6 -15.81 -19.56 -14.52
C SER A 6 -15.87 -18.37 -13.55
N ARG A 7 -14.73 -17.92 -13.00
CA ARG A 7 -14.64 -16.70 -12.19
C ARG A 7 -14.00 -15.58 -13.01
N PRO A 8 -14.58 -14.37 -13.02
CA PRO A 8 -13.97 -13.22 -13.66
C PRO A 8 -12.68 -12.84 -12.92
N GLN A 9 -11.56 -12.83 -13.63
CA GLN A 9 -10.27 -12.37 -13.15
C GLN A 9 -9.78 -11.16 -13.94
N PRO A 10 -9.07 -10.21 -13.30
CA PRO A 10 -8.45 -9.11 -14.02
C PRO A 10 -7.40 -9.64 -14.99
N VAL A 11 -7.24 -8.95 -16.12
CA VAL A 11 -6.09 -9.21 -17.01
C VAL A 11 -4.85 -8.72 -16.27
N LYS A 12 -4.03 -9.64 -15.75
CA LYS A 12 -2.91 -9.32 -14.86
C LYS A 12 -1.96 -8.28 -15.45
N ALA A 13 -1.65 -8.39 -16.75
CA ALA A 13 -0.79 -7.43 -17.43
C ALA A 13 -1.36 -5.99 -17.40
N ALA A 14 -2.65 -5.83 -17.72
CA ALA A 14 -3.32 -4.53 -17.70
C ALA A 14 -3.49 -3.99 -16.27
N LEU A 15 -3.82 -4.86 -15.31
CA LEU A 15 -3.89 -4.49 -13.90
C LEU A 15 -2.54 -3.97 -13.40
N ARG A 16 -1.45 -4.67 -13.74
CA ARG A 16 -0.10 -4.29 -13.34
C ARG A 16 0.30 -2.93 -13.91
N GLU A 17 0.02 -2.69 -15.20
CA GLU A 17 0.27 -1.40 -15.83
C GLU A 17 -0.51 -0.27 -15.14
N PHE A 18 -1.80 -0.49 -14.88
CA PHE A 18 -2.64 0.46 -14.16
C PHE A 18 -2.15 0.71 -12.73
N VAL A 19 -1.81 -0.33 -11.98
CA VAL A 19 -1.33 -0.18 -10.60
C VAL A 19 -0.04 0.63 -10.55
N ILE A 20 0.91 0.37 -11.46
CA ILE A 20 2.23 1.02 -11.43
C ILE A 20 2.14 2.47 -11.91
N HIS A 21 1.36 2.74 -12.95
CA HIS A 21 1.39 4.03 -13.64
C HIS A 21 0.15 4.90 -13.38
N GLY A 22 -1.01 4.28 -13.14
CA GLY A 22 -2.30 4.95 -13.00
C GLY A 22 -2.78 5.14 -11.57
N ALA A 23 -2.45 4.22 -10.66
CA ALA A 23 -3.02 4.16 -9.31
C ALA A 23 -2.92 5.48 -8.53
N ARG A 24 -1.76 6.16 -8.58
CA ARG A 24 -1.55 7.43 -7.87
C ARG A 24 -2.47 8.56 -8.33
N TYR A 25 -2.97 8.49 -9.56
CA TYR A 25 -3.85 9.49 -10.17
C TYR A 25 -5.31 9.11 -10.01
N ALA A 26 -5.62 7.82 -10.15
CA ALA A 26 -6.98 7.30 -9.97
C ALA A 26 -7.41 7.30 -8.49
N PHE A 27 -6.45 7.13 -7.57
CA PHE A 27 -6.66 7.10 -6.13
C PHE A 27 -5.71 8.12 -5.46
N PRO A 28 -5.93 9.43 -5.64
CA PRO A 28 -5.09 10.45 -5.04
C PRO A 28 -5.12 10.29 -3.50
N PRO A 29 -3.96 10.33 -2.83
CA PRO A 29 -3.90 10.13 -1.40
C PRO A 29 -4.44 11.35 -0.64
N VAL A 30 -5.26 11.09 0.37
CA VAL A 30 -5.62 12.10 1.39
C VAL A 30 -4.69 11.91 2.57
N GLN A 31 -3.83 12.90 2.82
CA GLN A 31 -2.88 12.89 3.92
C GLN A 31 -3.36 13.82 5.04
N GLY A 32 -3.02 13.48 6.27
CA GLY A 32 -3.38 14.27 7.45
C GLY A 32 -2.24 14.35 8.47
N GLY A 33 -2.56 14.91 9.64
CA GLY A 33 -1.62 15.03 10.74
C GLY A 33 -1.20 13.69 11.34
N VAL A 34 -0.40 13.76 12.40
CA VAL A 34 0.08 12.56 13.11
C VAL A 34 -1.07 11.92 13.90
N THR A 35 -1.27 10.63 13.72
CA THR A 35 -2.29 9.84 14.43
C THR A 35 -1.77 8.44 14.77
N VAL A 36 -2.56 7.67 15.51
CA VAL A 36 -2.34 6.24 15.75
C VAL A 36 -3.09 5.42 14.69
N GLY A 37 -2.46 4.35 14.21
CA GLY A 37 -3.03 3.54 13.14
C GLY A 37 -2.23 2.30 12.76
N VAL A 38 -2.70 1.64 11.70
CA VAL A 38 -2.02 0.50 11.08
C VAL A 38 -0.95 1.02 10.11
N PRO A 39 0.33 0.59 10.20
CA PRO A 39 1.38 1.03 9.29
C PRO A 39 1.05 0.77 7.82
N THR A 40 1.48 1.65 6.93
CA THR A 40 1.42 1.49 5.48
C THR A 40 2.68 2.05 4.80
N ALA A 41 2.76 1.96 3.46
CA ALA A 41 3.89 2.39 2.65
C ALA A 41 5.24 1.86 3.18
N HIS A 42 6.20 2.75 3.45
CA HIS A 42 7.52 2.37 3.94
C HIS A 42 7.50 1.81 5.37
N GLY A 43 6.40 1.96 6.12
CA GLY A 43 6.23 1.34 7.44
C GLY A 43 6.04 -0.17 7.44
N VAL A 44 5.93 -0.80 6.27
CA VAL A 44 5.62 -2.24 6.13
C VAL A 44 6.62 -2.89 5.20
N SER A 45 6.94 -4.16 5.48
CA SER A 45 7.72 -4.99 4.57
C SER A 45 7.07 -5.08 3.18
N PRO A 46 7.83 -5.22 2.10
CA PRO A 46 9.29 -5.31 2.03
C PRO A 46 10.01 -3.94 1.97
N LEU A 47 9.26 -2.82 1.98
CA LEU A 47 9.86 -1.50 1.87
C LEU A 47 10.58 -1.09 3.15
N LYS A 48 10.02 -1.48 4.29
CA LYS A 48 10.59 -1.27 5.62
C LYS A 48 12.04 -1.74 5.71
N GLU A 49 12.36 -2.92 5.17
CA GLU A 49 13.72 -3.47 5.19
C GLU A 49 14.62 -2.86 4.11
N ALA A 50 14.03 -2.40 3.00
CA ALA A 50 14.76 -1.84 1.87
C ALA A 50 15.15 -0.36 2.06
N LEU A 51 14.60 0.31 3.08
CA LEU A 51 14.75 1.73 3.33
C LEU A 51 15.33 1.96 4.73
N VAL A 52 16.51 2.59 4.78
CA VAL A 52 17.13 3.01 6.04
C VAL A 52 16.26 4.09 6.68
N GLY A 53 15.94 3.94 7.98
CA GLY A 53 15.14 4.90 8.75
C GLY A 53 13.63 4.85 8.44
N ALA A 54 13.13 3.80 7.79
CA ALA A 54 11.71 3.69 7.47
C ALA A 54 10.77 3.60 8.69
N GLU A 55 11.31 3.21 9.85
CA GLU A 55 10.57 3.16 11.12
C GLU A 55 10.22 4.58 11.62
N ASP A 56 11.09 5.56 11.35
CA ASP A 56 10.93 6.94 11.80
C ASP A 56 9.94 7.68 10.89
N GLY A 57 8.70 7.82 11.35
CA GLY A 57 7.66 8.51 10.59
C GLY A 57 7.02 7.66 9.49
N ALA A 58 6.90 6.34 9.72
CA ALA A 58 6.06 5.46 8.93
C ALA A 58 4.61 5.99 8.88
N PRO A 59 4.00 6.17 7.69
CA PRO A 59 2.61 6.59 7.56
C PRO A 59 1.69 5.49 8.06
N VAL A 60 0.52 5.89 8.55
CA VAL A 60 -0.47 4.98 9.11
C VAL A 60 -1.86 5.23 8.51
N TRP A 61 -2.63 4.16 8.34
CA TRP A 61 -4.08 4.27 8.23
C TRP A 61 -4.68 4.47 9.63
N PRO A 62 -5.42 5.55 9.89
CA PRO A 62 -6.06 5.77 11.19
C PRO A 62 -6.95 4.59 11.57
N ASP A 63 -6.66 4.01 12.74
CA ASP A 63 -7.43 2.90 13.28
C ASP A 63 -7.12 2.79 14.77
N ALA A 64 -8.16 2.68 15.61
CA ALA A 64 -8.02 2.64 17.07
C ALA A 64 -7.27 1.40 17.59
N ASN A 65 -7.24 0.32 16.81
CA ASN A 65 -6.49 -0.91 17.10
C ASN A 65 -5.11 -0.91 16.43
N GLY A 66 -4.67 0.24 15.90
CA GLY A 66 -3.34 0.42 15.33
C GLY A 66 -2.24 0.40 16.40
N THR A 67 -1.05 -0.08 16.02
CA THR A 67 0.11 -0.20 16.93
C THR A 67 1.21 0.81 16.65
N ALA A 68 1.05 1.67 15.64
CA ALA A 68 2.05 2.64 15.25
C ALA A 68 1.49 4.07 15.26
N ARG A 69 2.39 5.04 15.40
CA ARG A 69 2.10 6.47 15.33
C ARG A 69 2.83 7.08 14.15
N GLY A 70 2.12 7.82 13.30
CA GLY A 70 2.70 8.38 12.09
C GLY A 70 1.76 9.32 11.34
N SER A 71 2.21 9.85 10.20
CA SER A 71 1.36 10.68 9.35
C SER A 71 0.16 9.88 8.84
N MET A 72 -1.02 10.48 8.94
CA MET A 72 -2.26 9.87 8.47
C MET A 72 -2.24 9.78 6.94
N VAL A 73 -2.65 8.61 6.44
CA VAL A 73 -3.10 8.40 5.06
C VAL A 73 -4.50 7.80 5.13
N LEU A 74 -5.47 8.38 4.42
CA LEU A 74 -6.80 7.80 4.35
C LEU A 74 -6.72 6.47 3.57
N PRO A 75 -7.20 5.35 4.14
CA PRO A 75 -7.21 4.08 3.44
C PRO A 75 -8.13 4.14 2.22
N LEU A 76 -7.88 3.27 1.23
CA LEU A 76 -8.72 3.18 0.02
C LEU A 76 -10.16 2.78 0.33
N TYR A 77 -10.36 2.11 1.47
CA TYR A 77 -11.65 1.67 1.96
C TYR A 77 -11.61 1.61 3.49
N GLU A 78 -12.70 1.95 4.16
CA GLU A 78 -12.78 2.07 5.63
C GLU A 78 -12.33 0.79 6.35
N LYS A 79 -12.67 -0.40 5.84
CA LYS A 79 -12.32 -1.68 6.49
C LYS A 79 -10.94 -2.22 6.11
N LEU A 80 -10.19 -1.49 5.29
CA LEU A 80 -8.88 -1.91 4.81
C LEU A 80 -7.86 -2.12 5.95
N PRO A 81 -7.78 -1.29 7.01
CA PRO A 81 -6.88 -1.54 8.13
C PRO A 81 -7.21 -2.82 8.89
N ALA A 82 -8.50 -3.14 9.04
CA ALA A 82 -8.95 -4.40 9.65
C ALA A 82 -8.53 -5.60 8.78
N ALA A 83 -8.80 -5.58 7.48
CA ALA A 83 -8.41 -6.64 6.57
C ALA A 83 -6.88 -6.84 6.50
N ALA A 84 -6.10 -5.75 6.56
CA ALA A 84 -4.65 -5.82 6.58
C ALA A 84 -4.09 -6.54 7.82
N ARG A 85 -4.75 -6.42 8.98
CA ARG A 85 -4.36 -7.17 10.19
C ARG A 85 -4.59 -8.67 10.07
N GLU A 86 -5.57 -9.09 9.27
CA GLU A 86 -5.96 -10.49 9.11
C GLU A 86 -5.12 -11.22 8.04
N ASP A 87 -4.62 -10.51 7.02
CA ASP A 87 -3.81 -11.08 5.94
C ASP A 87 -2.53 -10.26 5.71
N LYS A 88 -1.41 -10.85 6.15
CA LYS A 88 -0.06 -10.26 5.98
C LYS A 88 0.28 -10.00 4.52
N ARG A 89 -0.01 -10.93 3.60
CA ARG A 89 0.34 -10.77 2.19
C ARG A 89 -0.48 -9.64 1.57
N PHE A 90 -1.75 -9.54 1.94
CA PHE A 90 -2.61 -8.45 1.51
C PHE A 90 -2.12 -7.11 2.06
N HIS A 91 -1.72 -7.05 3.33
CA HIS A 91 -1.13 -5.86 3.95
C HIS A 91 0.11 -5.37 3.20
N GLU A 92 1.06 -6.26 2.89
CA GLU A 92 2.26 -5.91 2.13
C GLU A 92 1.90 -5.32 0.74
N LEU A 93 0.94 -5.91 0.04
CA LEU A 93 0.51 -5.41 -1.28
C LEU A 93 -0.11 -4.02 -1.21
N LEU A 94 -0.95 -3.78 -0.20
CA LEU A 94 -1.58 -2.48 0.03
C LEU A 94 -0.56 -1.42 0.46
N ALA A 95 0.42 -1.80 1.28
CA ALA A 95 1.50 -0.90 1.64
C ALA A 95 2.34 -0.50 0.42
N LEU A 96 2.69 -1.46 -0.45
CA LEU A 96 3.38 -1.16 -1.71
C LEU A 96 2.54 -0.23 -2.61
N PHE A 97 1.22 -0.43 -2.65
CA PHE A 97 0.31 0.43 -3.38
C PHE A 97 0.31 1.86 -2.82
N ASP A 98 0.25 2.04 -1.49
CA ASP A 98 0.35 3.36 -0.88
C ASP A 98 1.71 4.01 -1.11
N ALA A 99 2.80 3.24 -1.12
CA ALA A 99 4.11 3.78 -1.47
C ALA A 99 4.16 4.34 -2.90
N LEU A 100 3.37 3.81 -3.84
CA LEU A 100 3.21 4.42 -5.17
C LEU A 100 2.43 5.76 -5.12
N ARG A 101 1.45 5.86 -4.22
CA ARG A 101 0.60 7.06 -4.03
C ARG A 101 1.32 8.21 -3.33
N ILE A 102 2.00 7.93 -2.21
CA ILE A 102 2.54 8.96 -1.31
C ILE A 102 4.07 9.01 -1.29
N GLY A 103 4.74 7.95 -1.72
CA GLY A 103 6.18 7.81 -1.54
C GLY A 103 6.99 8.74 -2.45
N ARG A 104 8.23 9.02 -2.07
CA ARG A 104 9.23 9.75 -2.86
C ARG A 104 9.72 8.90 -4.04
N ALA A 105 10.50 9.51 -4.95
CA ALA A 105 10.99 8.83 -6.16
C ALA A 105 11.69 7.49 -5.87
N ARG A 106 12.50 7.42 -4.81
CA ARG A 106 13.19 6.19 -4.38
C ARG A 106 12.20 5.12 -3.89
N GLU A 107 11.28 5.48 -3.00
CA GLU A 107 10.26 4.56 -2.46
C GLU A 107 9.39 4.00 -3.59
N ARG A 108 8.91 4.87 -4.50
CA ARG A 108 8.09 4.45 -5.65
C ARG A 108 8.82 3.45 -6.54
N LYS A 109 10.10 3.69 -6.83
CA LYS A 109 10.92 2.77 -7.65
C LYS A 109 11.07 1.40 -6.99
N LEU A 110 11.30 1.36 -5.67
CA LEU A 110 11.36 0.10 -4.92
C LEU A 110 10.00 -0.60 -4.91
N ALA A 111 8.92 0.15 -4.63
CA ALA A 111 7.57 -0.37 -4.58
C ALA A 111 7.15 -1.00 -5.92
N GLU A 112 7.44 -0.32 -7.03
CA GLU A 112 7.24 -0.84 -8.38
C GLU A 112 7.98 -2.16 -8.59
N GLY A 113 9.26 -2.24 -8.21
CA GLY A 113 10.05 -3.46 -8.33
C GLY A 113 9.48 -4.63 -7.52
N PHE A 114 8.97 -4.36 -6.32
CA PHE A 114 8.33 -5.35 -5.47
C PHE A 114 6.95 -5.78 -5.97
N LEU A 115 6.15 -4.87 -6.52
CA LEU A 115 4.84 -5.16 -7.10
C LEU A 115 4.97 -6.00 -8.37
N LYS A 116 5.89 -5.66 -9.28
CA LYS A 116 6.14 -6.43 -10.52
C LYS A 116 6.45 -7.91 -10.27
N LYS A 117 6.96 -8.27 -9.09
CA LYS A 117 7.24 -9.66 -8.69
C LYS A 117 6.03 -10.38 -8.09
N ARG A 118 4.99 -9.65 -7.69
CA ARG A 118 3.82 -10.18 -6.94
C ARG A 118 2.52 -10.17 -7.75
N ILE A 119 2.38 -9.28 -8.74
CA ILE A 119 1.20 -9.11 -9.60
C ILE A 119 1.56 -9.22 -11.08
#